data_AF-A0AAD6WH44-F1
#
_entry.id   AF-A0AAD6WH44-F1
#
_cell.length_a   1.000
_cell.length_b   1.000
_cell.length_c   1.000
_cell.angle_alpha   90.00
_cell.angle_beta   90.00
_cell.angle_gamma   90.00
#
_symmetry.space_group_name_H-M   'P 1'
#
loop_
_entity.id
_entity.type
_entity.pdbx_description
1 polymer ?
#
loop_
_entity_poly.entity_id
_entity_poly.type
_entity_poly.pdbx_seq_one_letter_code
_entity_poly.pdbx_strand_id
1 'polypeptide(L)'
;MGNLFVLQGEQMDKYVGISNFQIPSASLSIFDTLSVIFWVPVYDRIIVPVARKYTGHENGFTQLQRMGIGLFISIFSMVSAAILELKRLEMVRRHNSYELKTVPLSIFWQAPQYFLIG
;
A
#
# COMPACT_ATOMS: atom_id res chain seq x y z
N MET A 1 11.61 -0.38 4.94
CA MET A 1 10.84 -1.48 4.31
C MET A 1 10.76 -1.34 2.78
N GLY A 2 11.79 -0.87 2.08
CA GLY A 2 11.70 -0.65 0.62
C GLY A 2 11.93 -1.91 -0.22
N ASN A 3 12.76 -2.85 0.24
CA ASN A 3 13.27 -3.92 -0.63
C ASN A 3 12.24 -5.05 -0.88
N LEU A 4 11.49 -5.46 0.15
CA LEU A 4 10.52 -6.58 0.04
C LEU A 4 9.38 -6.29 -0.96
N PHE A 5 8.81 -5.09 -0.95
CA PHE A 5 7.75 -4.72 -1.88
C PHE A 5 8.24 -4.59 -3.32
N VAL A 6 9.47 -4.09 -3.50
CA VAL A 6 10.13 -4.01 -4.81
C VAL A 6 10.40 -5.40 -5.38
N LEU A 7 10.94 -6.31 -4.56
CA LEU A 7 11.17 -7.72 -4.94
C LEU A 7 9.87 -8.45 -5.27
N GLN A 8 8.79 -8.20 -4.52
CA GLN A 8 7.47 -8.75 -4.83
C GLN A 8 6.97 -8.23 -6.18
N GLY A 9 7.11 -6.92 -6.45
CA GLY A 9 6.71 -6.32 -7.72
C GLY A 9 7.56 -6.80 -8.92
N GLU A 10 8.82 -7.17 -8.72
CA GLU A 10 9.64 -7.77 -9.79
C GLU A 10 9.10 -9.12 -10.30
N GLN A 11 8.38 -9.86 -9.47
CA GLN A 11 7.74 -11.14 -9.83
C GLN A 11 6.32 -10.98 -10.39
N MET A 12 5.82 -9.75 -10.51
CA MET A 12 4.49 -9.41 -11.01
C MET A 12 4.52 -8.93 -12.46
N ASP A 13 3.35 -8.91 -13.09
CA ASP A 13 3.21 -8.37 -14.44
C ASP A 13 3.33 -6.84 -14.40
N LYS A 14 4.42 -6.35 -14.99
CA LYS A 14 4.83 -4.94 -15.03
C LYS A 14 4.19 -4.17 -16.19
N TYR A 15 3.42 -4.83 -17.04
CA TYR A 15 2.81 -4.21 -18.21
C TYR A 15 1.45 -3.58 -17.87
N VAL A 16 1.18 -2.41 -18.46
CA VAL A 16 -0.06 -1.64 -18.25
C VAL A 16 -0.97 -1.74 -19.46
N GLY A 17 -2.04 -2.51 -19.35
CA GLY A 17 -3.09 -2.61 -20.39
C GLY A 17 -2.59 -3.24 -21.69
N ILE A 18 -3.06 -2.72 -22.84
CA ILE A 18 -2.70 -3.18 -24.20
C ILE A 18 -1.33 -2.61 -24.66
N SER A 19 -0.74 -1.71 -23.87
CA SER A 19 0.51 -1.04 -24.20
C SER A 19 1.71 -1.83 -23.69
N ASN A 20 2.75 -1.98 -24.50
CA ASN A 20 4.02 -2.65 -24.13
C ASN A 20 4.89 -1.81 -23.16
N PHE A 21 4.26 -0.96 -22.32
CA PHE A 21 4.92 -0.05 -21.39
C PHE A 21 5.15 -0.76 -20.06
N GLN A 22 6.42 -1.00 -19.74
CA GLN A 22 6.84 -1.69 -18.52
C GLN A 22 7.03 -0.67 -17.39
N ILE A 23 6.21 -0.76 -16.34
CA ILE A 23 6.40 0.00 -15.11
C ILE A 23 7.46 -0.72 -14.24
N PRO A 24 8.60 -0.09 -13.94
CA PRO A 24 9.58 -0.66 -13.04
C PRO A 24 9.04 -0.70 -11.61
N SER A 25 9.21 -1.82 -10.89
CA SER A 25 8.69 -1.99 -9.53
C SER A 25 9.15 -0.92 -8.53
N ALA A 26 10.33 -0.33 -8.77
CA ALA A 26 10.85 0.77 -7.97
C ALA A 26 10.01 2.07 -8.07
N SER A 27 9.31 2.31 -9.19
CA SER A 27 8.47 3.50 -9.36
C SER A 27 7.15 3.43 -8.59
N LEU A 28 6.78 2.27 -8.04
CA LEU A 28 5.62 2.15 -7.14
C LEU A 28 5.76 2.96 -5.86
N SER A 29 6.99 3.32 -5.46
CA SER A 29 7.25 4.25 -4.36
C SER A 29 6.63 5.64 -4.57
N ILE A 30 6.27 6.00 -5.80
CA ILE A 30 5.53 7.24 -6.08
C ILE A 30 4.15 7.21 -5.42
N PHE A 31 3.49 6.05 -5.32
CA PHE A 31 2.20 5.94 -4.64
C PHE A 31 2.30 6.25 -3.16
N ASP A 32 3.36 5.80 -2.49
CA ASP A 32 3.68 6.14 -1.09
C ASP A 32 3.84 7.66 -0.93
N THR A 33 4.63 8.27 -1.80
CA THR A 33 4.87 9.73 -1.79
C THR A 33 3.58 10.52 -2.02
N LEU A 34 2.76 10.11 -2.99
CA LEU A 34 1.46 10.73 -3.27
C LEU A 34 0.49 10.55 -2.09
N SER A 35 0.54 9.39 -1.44
CA SER A 35 -0.27 9.10 -0.26
C SER A 35 0.08 10.03 0.90
N VAL A 36 1.37 10.19 1.21
CA VAL A 36 1.84 11.14 2.23
C VAL A 36 1.41 12.58 1.90
N ILE A 37 1.61 13.01 0.64
CA ILE A 37 1.21 14.35 0.18
C ILE A 37 -0.30 14.58 0.36
N PHE A 38 -1.11 13.53 0.19
CA PHE A 38 -2.55 13.59 0.41
C PHE A 38 -2.91 13.55 1.91
N TRP A 39 -2.30 12.66 2.68
CA TRP A 39 -2.62 12.45 4.09
C TRP A 39 -2.15 13.57 5.01
N VAL A 40 -1.03 14.23 4.72
CA VAL A 40 -0.52 15.36 5.52
C VAL A 40 -1.56 16.49 5.65
N PRO A 41 -2.09 17.08 4.55
CA PRO A 41 -3.09 18.13 4.66
C PRO A 41 -4.42 17.63 5.22
N VAL A 42 -4.81 16.38 4.96
CA VAL A 42 -6.00 15.77 5.58
C VAL A 42 -5.82 15.66 7.09
N TYR A 43 -4.64 15.26 7.54
CA TYR A 43 -4.31 15.14 8.96
C TYR A 43 -4.36 16.52 9.64
N ASP A 44 -3.62 17.49 9.10
CA ASP A 44 -3.47 18.80 9.72
C ASP A 44 -4.77 19.63 9.65
N ARG A 45 -5.56 19.49 8.57
CA ARG A 45 -6.71 20.36 8.32
C ARG A 45 -8.06 19.75 8.69
N ILE A 46 -8.16 18.43 8.78
CA ILE A 46 -9.42 17.74 9.12
C ILE A 46 -9.26 17.01 10.45
N ILE A 47 -8.26 16.13 10.56
CA ILE A 47 -8.12 15.23 11.70
C ILE A 47 -7.73 16.01 12.98
N VAL A 48 -6.75 16.91 12.92
CA VAL A 48 -6.32 17.74 14.07
C VAL A 48 -7.43 18.64 14.61
N PRO A 49 -8.16 19.45 13.80
CA PRO A 49 -9.22 20.30 14.35
C PRO A 49 -10.41 19.50 14.89
N VAL A 50 -10.76 18.37 14.26
CA VAL A 50 -11.79 17.45 14.78
C VAL A 50 -11.32 16.86 16.11
N ALA A 51 -10.11 16.33 16.17
CA ALA A 51 -9.55 15.78 17.40
C ALA A 51 -9.50 16.83 18.51
N ARG A 52 -9.03 18.05 18.22
CA ARG A 52 -9.02 19.16 19.19
C ARG A 52 -10.41 19.48 19.72
N LYS A 53 -11.45 19.39 18.90
CA LYS A 53 -12.84 19.59 19.31
C LYS A 53 -13.34 18.52 20.29
N TYR A 54 -12.87 17.28 20.16
CA TYR A 54 -13.29 16.15 21.01
C TYR A 54 -12.38 15.92 22.22
N THR A 55 -11.07 16.15 22.10
CA THR A 55 -10.08 15.85 23.14
C THR A 55 -9.69 17.08 23.95
N GLY A 56 -10.01 18.30 23.50
CA GLY A 56 -9.65 19.56 24.14
C GLY A 56 -8.14 19.88 24.14
N HIS A 57 -7.29 19.02 23.57
CA HIS A 57 -5.84 19.21 23.53
C HIS A 57 -5.42 20.09 22.35
N GLU A 58 -4.47 21.01 22.56
CA GLU A 58 -4.01 21.94 21.52
C GLU A 58 -3.47 21.23 20.26
N ASN A 59 -2.87 20.05 20.43
CA ASN A 59 -2.31 19.23 19.35
C ASN A 59 -3.27 18.11 18.85
N GLY A 60 -4.52 18.08 19.33
CA GLY A 60 -5.54 17.09 18.96
C GLY A 60 -5.31 15.69 19.56
N PHE A 61 -4.24 15.00 19.16
CA PHE A 61 -3.87 13.65 19.61
C PHE A 61 -2.55 13.63 20.37
N THR A 62 -2.43 12.76 21.37
CA THR A 62 -1.15 12.49 22.04
C THR A 62 -0.21 11.69 21.13
N GLN A 63 1.11 11.77 21.38
CA GLN A 63 2.11 11.03 20.60
C GLN A 63 1.85 9.51 20.63
N LEU A 64 1.47 8.96 21.79
CA LEU A 64 1.09 7.55 21.93
C LEU A 64 -0.15 7.17 21.10
N GLN A 65 -1.17 8.03 21.04
CA GLN A 65 -2.35 7.77 20.21
C GLN A 65 -2.00 7.79 18.72
N ARG A 66 -1.16 8.72 18.27
CA ARG A 66 -0.69 8.76 16.87
C ARG A 66 0.05 7.47 16.50
N MET A 67 0.96 7.01 17.37
CA MET A 67 1.66 5.73 17.18
C MET A 67 0.69 4.54 17.15
N GLY A 68 -0.29 4.50 18.06
CA GLY A 68 -1.30 3.44 18.10
C GLY A 68 -2.17 3.37 16.85
N ILE A 69 -2.59 4.54 16.33
CA ILE A 69 -3.36 4.64 15.07
C ILE A 69 -2.52 4.13 13.89
N GLY A 70 -1.25 4.51 13.80
CA GLY A 70 -0.36 4.03 12.73
C GLY A 70 -0.17 2.50 12.76
N LEU A 71 -0.01 1.93 13.97
CA LEU A 71 0.06 0.47 14.14
C LEU A 71 -1.24 -0.22 13.74
N PHE A 72 -2.39 0.35 14.10
CA PHE A 72 -3.69 -0.18 13.72
C PHE A 72 -3.90 -0.17 12.20
N ILE A 73 -3.57 0.94 11.52
CA ILE A 73 -3.64 1.06 10.06
C ILE A 73 -2.70 0.05 9.38
N SER A 74 -1.50 -0.16 9.94
CA SER A 74 -0.52 -1.13 9.42
C SER A 74 -1.08 -2.57 9.37
N ILE A 75 -1.97 -2.95 10.30
CA ILE A 75 -2.64 -4.25 10.26
C ILE A 75 -3.50 -4.38 9.01
N PHE A 76 -4.26 -3.35 8.63
CA PHE A 76 -5.10 -3.37 7.42
C PHE A 76 -4.27 -3.40 6.14
N SER A 77 -3.12 -2.72 6.13
CA SER A 77 -2.16 -2.83 5.02
C SER A 77 -1.69 -4.28 4.84
N MET A 78 -1.32 -4.94 5.94
CA MET A 78 -0.89 -6.34 5.91
C MET A 78 -2.01 -7.30 5.50
N VAL A 79 -3.24 -7.08 5.96
CA VAL A 79 -4.41 -7.86 5.54
C VAL A 79 -4.66 -7.71 4.04
N SER A 80 -4.53 -6.49 3.50
CA SER A 80 -4.67 -6.23 2.07
C SER A 80 -3.60 -7.00 1.28
N ALA A 81 -2.34 -6.95 1.72
CA ALA A 81 -1.24 -7.71 1.13
C ALA A 81 -1.49 -9.23 1.17
N ALA A 82 -2.03 -9.76 2.27
CA ALA A 82 -2.37 -11.17 2.41
C ALA A 82 -3.46 -11.60 1.41
N ILE A 83 -4.50 -10.78 1.21
CA ILE A 83 -5.57 -11.05 0.24
C ILE A 83 -5.01 -11.08 -1.20
N LEU A 84 -4.09 -10.17 -1.53
CA LEU A 84 -3.41 -10.16 -2.83
C LEU A 84 -2.60 -11.44 -3.06
N GLU A 85 -1.83 -11.86 -2.06
CA GLU A 85 -1.01 -13.07 -2.17
C GLU A 85 -1.90 -14.32 -2.30
N LEU A 86 -3.04 -14.39 -1.59
CA LEU A 86 -4.02 -15.45 -1.77
C LEU A 86 -4.57 -15.51 -3.20
N LYS A 87 -4.85 -14.36 -3.81
CA LYS A 87 -5.31 -14.27 -5.20
C LYS A 87 -4.22 -14.66 -6.20
N ARG A 88 -2.97 -14.26 -5.94
CA ARG A 88 -1.80 -14.70 -6.72
C ARG A 88 -1.66 -16.22 -6.68
N LEU A 89 -1.72 -16.81 -5.48
CA LEU A 89 -1.56 -18.24 -5.25
C LEU A 89 -2.70 -19.06 -5.89
N GLU A 90 -3.93 -18.55 -5.83
CA GLU A 90 -5.10 -19.16 -6.48
C GLU A 90 -4.91 -19.21 -8.01
N MET A 91 -4.39 -18.14 -8.62
CA MET A 91 -4.13 -18.11 -10.07
C MET A 91 -3.02 -19.05 -10.51
N VAL A 92 -1.92 -19.16 -9.73
CA VAL A 92 -0.83 -20.10 -10.00
C VAL A 92 -1.34 -21.55 -9.95
N ARG A 93 -2.16 -21.88 -8.95
CA ARG A 93 -2.73 -23.22 -8.78
C ARG A 93 -3.70 -23.60 -9.91
N ARG A 94 -4.51 -22.66 -10.43
CA ARG A 94 -5.45 -22.95 -11.52
C ARG A 94 -4.80 -23.14 -12.89
N HIS A 95 -3.71 -22.43 -13.18
CA HIS A 95 -3.07 -22.47 -14.50
C HIS A 95 -1.87 -23.44 -14.57
N ASN A 96 -1.65 -24.26 -13.54
CA ASN A 96 -0.50 -25.18 -13.42
C ASN A 96 0.85 -24.48 -13.73
N SER A 97 0.91 -23.19 -13.41
CA SER A 97 1.96 -22.26 -13.84
C SER A 97 3.13 -22.23 -12.85
N TYR A 98 3.46 -23.38 -12.26
CA TYR A 98 4.55 -23.52 -11.28
C TYR A 98 5.93 -23.18 -11.88
N GLU A 99 6.06 -23.20 -13.22
CA GLU A 99 7.29 -22.86 -13.94
C GLU A 99 7.35 -21.42 -14.49
N LEU A 100 6.27 -20.63 -14.38
CA LEU A 100 6.25 -19.25 -14.87
C LEU A 100 6.94 -18.32 -13.85
N LYS A 101 8.09 -17.77 -14.25
CA LYS A 101 8.89 -16.78 -13.50
C LYS A 101 8.10 -15.49 -13.17
N THR A 102 6.99 -15.25 -13.85
CA THR A 102 6.13 -14.07 -13.75
C THR A 102 4.67 -14.50 -13.70
N VAL A 103 3.97 -14.14 -12.62
CA VAL A 103 2.51 -14.37 -12.51
C VAL A 103 1.80 -13.25 -13.27
N PRO A 104 0.75 -13.51 -14.07
CA PRO A 104 -0.05 -12.48 -14.76
C PRO A 104 -0.95 -11.72 -13.77
N LEU A 105 -0.39 -11.28 -12.64
CA LEU A 105 -1.02 -10.41 -11.67
C LEU A 105 -0.43 -9.02 -11.87
N SER A 106 -1.28 -8.08 -12.27
CA SER A 106 -0.85 -6.71 -12.56
C SER A 106 -0.26 -6.04 -11.31
N ILE A 107 0.87 -5.34 -11.51
CA ILE A 107 1.58 -4.61 -10.46
C ILE A 107 0.72 -3.54 -9.75
N PHE A 108 -0.37 -3.07 -10.38
CA PHE A 108 -1.33 -2.13 -9.77
C PHE A 108 -2.08 -2.70 -8.57
N TRP A 109 -2.14 -4.01 -8.42
CA TRP A 109 -2.72 -4.63 -7.23
C TRP A 109 -1.92 -4.28 -5.96
N GLN A 110 -0.67 -3.83 -6.08
CA GLN A 110 0.12 -3.32 -4.96
C GLN A 110 -0.24 -1.87 -4.56
N ALA A 111 -1.10 -1.16 -5.29
CA ALA A 111 -1.46 0.22 -4.95
C ALA A 111 -2.08 0.39 -3.54
N PRO A 112 -3.01 -0.48 -3.08
CA PRO A 112 -3.61 -0.35 -1.75
C PRO A 112 -2.58 -0.48 -0.61
N GLN A 113 -1.59 -1.38 -0.74
CA GLN A 113 -0.57 -1.56 0.31
C GLN A 113 0.37 -0.36 0.40
N TYR A 114 0.78 0.22 -0.73
CA TYR A 114 1.61 1.42 -0.76
C TYR A 114 0.84 2.65 -0.25
N PHE A 115 -0.45 2.75 -0.56
CA PHE A 115 -1.30 3.86 -0.09
C PHE A 115 -1.67 3.77 1.40
N LEU A 116 -1.70 2.58 1.99
CA LEU A 116 -1.98 2.41 3.42
C LEU A 116 -0.72 2.57 4.30
N ILE A 117 0.48 2.44 3.71
CA ILE A 117 1.76 2.59 4.42
C ILE A 117 2.21 4.06 4.42
N GLY A 118 2.04 4.77 3.30
CA GLY A 118 2.36 6.20 3.17
C GLY A 118 1.23 7.11 3.59
#